data_AF-A0A6G9YHW2-F1
#
_entry.id   AF-A0A6G9YHW2-F1
#
_cell.length_a   1.000
_cell.length_b   1.000
_cell.length_c   1.000
_cell.angle_alpha   90.00
_cell.angle_beta   90.00
_cell.angle_gamma   90.00
#
_symmetry.space_group_name_H-M   'P 1'
#
loop_
_entity.id
_entity.type
_entity.pdbx_description
1 polymer ?
#
loop_
_entity_poly.entity_id
_entity_poly.type
_entity_poly.pdbx_seq_one_letter_code
_entity_poly.pdbx_strand_id
1 'polypeptide(L)'
;MSDLVTRTARTFKSACSVAAAAVAVAAGVLSTADAPRAAAAPAGCPDVDIIAVPGTWETSRENPRQGMLSLVTHGLPGTVRTDYVSYTATALPWEGEVYGQSKREALNNARALLADVAARCDTTRFALLGYSQGADAAGDLAAEVGTGHGVVSPDRVIAVGLLADPRRSPADDLIGPPVRGAGAGGARIGGFGWLTPKVRTFCAEGDLYCSVPNDDLAGRFAGFAAQLSAPDPLQIGNYAQTLQSILNDALVPGGQAILSAPADNPASEQWKKQIQDFLASGAHQSYPNYVVDSSGTTATGWLHNWLDGLVR
;
A
#
# COMPACT_ATOMS: atom_id res chain seq x y z
N MET A 1 -36.05 80.34 -15.65
CA MET A 1 -34.79 79.71 -16.08
C MET A 1 -35.09 78.22 -16.21
N SER A 2 -35.94 77.77 -17.14
CA SER A 2 -35.91 77.99 -18.60
C SER A 2 -34.58 77.51 -19.19
N ASP A 3 -34.57 76.30 -19.74
CA ASP A 3 -34.32 76.02 -21.17
C ASP A 3 -34.44 74.50 -21.40
N LEU A 4 -35.48 74.04 -22.13
CA LEU A 4 -35.47 73.72 -23.57
C LEU A 4 -34.43 72.64 -23.90
N VAL A 5 -34.76 71.52 -24.54
CA VAL A 5 -35.04 71.47 -25.98
C VAL A 5 -35.87 70.23 -26.37
N THR A 6 -36.68 70.50 -27.38
CA THR A 6 -37.77 69.78 -28.04
C THR A 6 -37.31 68.67 -28.98
N ARG A 7 -38.10 67.58 -29.00
CA ARG A 7 -38.48 66.65 -30.10
C ARG A 7 -37.51 66.43 -31.27
N THR A 8 -37.40 65.15 -31.66
CA THR A 8 -37.59 64.81 -33.08
C THR A 8 -38.30 63.46 -33.22
N ALA A 9 -39.52 63.51 -33.75
CA ALA A 9 -40.27 62.36 -34.22
C ALA A 9 -39.86 62.03 -35.65
N ARG A 10 -39.76 60.74 -36.00
CA ARG A 10 -39.88 60.27 -37.38
C ARG A 10 -40.97 59.21 -37.46
N THR A 11 -42.13 59.64 -37.90
CA THR A 11 -43.20 58.85 -38.50
C THR A 11 -42.75 58.31 -39.87
N PHE A 12 -43.22 57.12 -40.27
CA PHE A 12 -44.14 56.93 -41.41
C PHE A 12 -44.45 55.43 -41.66
N LYS A 13 -45.77 55.11 -41.65
CA LYS A 13 -46.56 54.24 -42.57
C LYS A 13 -46.05 52.82 -42.90
N SER A 14 -46.86 51.78 -43.08
CA SER A 14 -48.29 51.53 -42.95
C SER A 14 -48.50 50.02 -43.15
N ALA A 15 -49.35 49.44 -42.32
CA ALA A 15 -50.41 48.47 -42.64
C ALA A 15 -50.14 47.05 -43.22
N CYS A 16 -51.06 46.18 -42.78
CA CYS A 16 -51.48 44.86 -43.28
C CYS A 16 -50.55 43.67 -43.06
N SER A 17 -50.96 42.74 -42.20
CA SER A 17 -51.52 41.43 -42.60
C SER A 17 -52.01 40.65 -41.38
N VAL A 18 -53.23 40.14 -41.47
CA VAL A 18 -53.87 39.20 -40.55
C VAL A 18 -53.32 37.79 -40.81
N ALA A 19 -52.94 37.02 -39.78
CA ALA A 19 -52.99 35.55 -39.83
C ALA A 19 -52.96 34.92 -38.42
N ALA A 20 -53.68 33.81 -38.32
CA ALA A 20 -54.16 33.10 -37.14
C ALA A 20 -53.11 32.40 -36.23
N ALA A 21 -53.48 32.34 -34.95
CA ALA A 21 -53.38 31.24 -33.98
C ALA A 21 -52.26 30.19 -34.04
N ALA A 22 -51.52 30.06 -32.93
CA ALA A 22 -51.08 28.78 -32.38
C ALA A 22 -50.99 28.85 -30.84
N VAL A 23 -51.99 28.31 -30.14
CA VAL A 23 -51.86 27.98 -28.72
C VAL A 23 -51.19 26.60 -28.66
N ALA A 24 -49.92 26.57 -28.27
CA ALA A 24 -49.22 25.31 -28.05
C ALA A 24 -49.71 24.69 -26.73
N VAL A 25 -50.45 23.57 -26.85
CA VAL A 25 -50.76 22.69 -25.72
C VAL A 25 -49.49 21.93 -25.36
N ALA A 26 -48.83 22.29 -24.26
CA ALA A 26 -47.76 21.49 -23.68
C ALA A 26 -48.38 20.31 -22.92
N ALA A 27 -48.62 19.19 -23.60
CA ALA A 27 -48.88 17.92 -22.94
C ALA A 27 -47.55 17.41 -22.36
N GLY A 28 -47.44 17.42 -21.04
CA GLY A 28 -46.27 16.94 -20.31
C GLY A 28 -46.02 15.45 -20.57
N VAL A 29 -44.85 15.14 -21.10
CA VAL A 29 -44.33 13.77 -21.13
C VAL A 29 -43.85 13.45 -19.73
N LEU A 30 -44.62 12.65 -18.97
CA LEU A 30 -44.09 12.02 -17.76
C LEU A 30 -43.05 10.99 -18.20
N SER A 31 -41.78 11.35 -18.13
CA SER A 31 -40.68 10.38 -18.14
C SER A 31 -40.80 9.55 -16.86
N THR A 32 -41.25 8.31 -16.98
CA THR A 32 -41.04 7.30 -15.94
C THR A 32 -39.54 7.06 -15.87
N ALA A 33 -38.86 7.76 -14.96
CA ALA A 33 -37.50 7.41 -14.58
C ALA A 33 -37.57 6.02 -13.94
N ASP A 34 -37.23 4.99 -14.71
CA ASP A 34 -36.97 3.66 -14.19
C ASP A 34 -35.86 3.84 -13.15
N ALA A 35 -36.14 3.52 -11.88
CA ALA A 35 -35.11 3.51 -10.85
C ALA A 35 -33.96 2.63 -11.35
N PRO A 36 -32.68 3.01 -11.15
CA PRO A 36 -31.58 2.16 -11.55
C PRO A 36 -31.78 0.80 -10.87
N ARG A 37 -32.04 -0.24 -11.66
CA ARG A 37 -32.03 -1.61 -11.16
C ARG A 37 -30.62 -1.84 -10.66
N ALA A 38 -30.46 -2.10 -9.37
CA ALA A 38 -29.20 -2.61 -8.83
C ALA A 38 -28.87 -3.86 -9.66
N ALA A 39 -27.88 -3.76 -10.53
CA ALA A 39 -27.34 -4.92 -11.20
C ALA A 39 -26.79 -5.83 -10.09
N ALA A 40 -27.29 -7.04 -9.98
CA ALA A 40 -26.65 -8.03 -9.13
C ALA A 40 -25.18 -8.11 -9.57
N ALA A 41 -24.25 -8.07 -8.61
CA ALA A 41 -22.85 -8.31 -8.91
C ALA A 41 -22.75 -9.58 -9.78
N PRO A 42 -21.90 -9.59 -10.82
CA PRO A 42 -21.76 -10.75 -11.70
C PRO A 42 -21.62 -12.02 -10.85
N ALA A 43 -22.31 -13.10 -11.23
CA ALA A 43 -22.17 -14.37 -10.54
C ALA A 43 -20.67 -14.75 -10.48
N GLY A 44 -20.12 -14.94 -9.26
CA GLY A 44 -18.71 -15.28 -9.06
C GLY A 44 -17.85 -14.23 -8.34
N CYS A 45 -18.42 -13.14 -7.83
CA CYS A 45 -17.70 -12.23 -6.93
C CYS A 45 -17.49 -12.86 -5.54
N PRO A 46 -16.26 -12.82 -4.98
CA PRO A 46 -16.00 -13.30 -3.64
C PRO A 46 -16.50 -12.29 -2.60
N ASP A 47 -16.85 -12.78 -1.40
CA ASP A 47 -17.18 -11.89 -0.28
C ASP A 47 -15.93 -11.11 0.17
N VAL A 48 -14.78 -11.79 0.12
CA VAL A 48 -13.46 -11.23 0.43
C VAL A 48 -12.46 -11.65 -0.63
N ASP A 49 -11.69 -10.70 -1.14
CA ASP A 49 -10.55 -10.96 -2.00
C ASP A 49 -9.24 -10.58 -1.30
N ILE A 50 -8.30 -11.51 -1.27
CA ILE A 50 -6.99 -11.32 -0.65
C ILE A 50 -5.98 -11.02 -1.74
N ILE A 51 -5.43 -9.81 -1.74
CA ILE A 51 -4.29 -9.45 -2.58
C ILE A 51 -3.03 -9.83 -1.80
N ALA A 52 -2.44 -10.97 -2.16
CA ALA A 52 -1.26 -11.54 -1.51
C ALA A 52 0.00 -11.25 -2.34
N VAL A 53 0.98 -10.58 -1.75
CA VAL A 53 2.24 -10.21 -2.42
C VAL A 53 3.40 -11.06 -1.86
N PRO A 54 3.86 -12.10 -2.59
CA PRO A 54 4.97 -12.94 -2.15
C PRO A 54 6.28 -12.17 -1.98
N GLY A 55 7.24 -12.78 -1.28
CA GLY A 55 8.57 -12.23 -1.09
C GLY A 55 9.50 -12.41 -2.29
N THR A 56 10.70 -11.85 -2.18
CA THR A 56 11.77 -12.00 -3.17
C THR A 56 12.08 -13.48 -3.43
N TRP A 57 12.20 -13.84 -4.71
CA TRP A 57 12.42 -15.21 -5.23
C TRP A 57 11.31 -16.23 -4.92
N GLU A 58 10.20 -15.81 -4.29
CA GLU A 58 9.06 -16.69 -4.06
C GLU A 58 8.09 -16.76 -5.23
N THR A 59 8.24 -15.88 -6.23
CA THR A 59 7.38 -15.77 -7.42
C THR A 59 8.18 -15.22 -8.60
N SER A 60 7.66 -15.37 -9.82
CA SER A 60 8.12 -14.64 -11.01
C SER A 60 6.95 -14.44 -12.00
N ARG A 61 7.15 -13.65 -13.07
CA ARG A 61 6.17 -13.53 -14.17
C ARG A 61 5.92 -14.86 -14.86
N GLU A 62 6.99 -15.60 -15.10
CA GLU A 62 7.00 -16.87 -15.83
C GLU A 62 6.61 -18.05 -14.94
N ASN A 63 6.78 -17.92 -13.62
CA ASN A 63 6.52 -18.97 -12.64
C ASN A 63 5.87 -18.39 -11.38
N PRO A 64 4.59 -17.96 -11.48
CA PRO A 64 3.88 -17.41 -10.35
C PRO A 64 3.72 -18.47 -9.26
N ARG A 65 4.04 -18.09 -8.03
CA ARG A 65 4.07 -18.99 -6.87
C ARG A 65 3.57 -18.26 -5.64
N GLN A 66 3.06 -19.03 -4.68
CA GLN A 66 2.40 -18.50 -3.49
C GLN A 66 3.37 -18.16 -2.35
N GLY A 67 4.51 -18.85 -2.30
CA GLY A 67 5.54 -18.65 -1.28
C GLY A 67 5.02 -18.88 0.14
N MET A 68 5.64 -18.20 1.10
CA MET A 68 5.32 -18.22 2.52
C MET A 68 3.85 -17.87 2.81
N LEU A 69 3.24 -16.99 2.00
CA LEU A 69 1.85 -16.55 2.20
C LEU A 69 0.83 -17.69 1.99
N SER A 70 1.20 -18.78 1.32
CA SER A 70 0.34 -19.97 1.24
C SER A 70 -0.01 -20.54 2.62
N LEU A 71 0.89 -20.42 3.61
CA LEU A 71 0.66 -20.84 4.99
C LEU A 71 -0.40 -20.00 5.69
N VAL A 72 -0.69 -18.81 5.17
CA VAL A 72 -1.68 -17.88 5.69
C VAL A 72 -3.02 -18.04 4.98
N THR A 73 -3.03 -18.26 3.66
CA THR A 73 -4.27 -18.26 2.88
C THR A 73 -4.86 -19.64 2.62
N HIS A 74 -4.09 -20.72 2.82
CA HIS A 74 -4.58 -22.07 2.59
C HIS A 74 -5.71 -22.42 3.58
N GLY A 75 -6.76 -23.08 3.11
CA GLY A 75 -7.86 -23.56 3.97
C GLY A 75 -8.88 -22.51 4.39
N LEU A 76 -8.80 -21.28 3.89
CA LEU A 76 -9.83 -20.25 4.10
C LEU A 76 -11.18 -20.66 3.46
N PRO A 77 -12.32 -20.11 3.93
CA PRO A 77 -13.65 -20.46 3.41
C PRO A 77 -13.78 -20.22 1.90
N GLY A 78 -14.66 -20.99 1.22
CA GLY A 78 -14.86 -20.89 -0.23
C GLY A 78 -15.44 -19.56 -0.73
N THR A 79 -15.87 -18.68 0.18
CA THR A 79 -16.29 -17.30 -0.10
C THR A 79 -15.11 -16.34 -0.25
N VAL A 80 -13.89 -16.79 0.10
CA VAL A 80 -12.65 -16.03 -0.03
C VAL A 80 -11.94 -16.41 -1.33
N ARG A 81 -11.56 -15.40 -2.11
CA ARG A 81 -10.58 -15.55 -3.19
C ARG A 81 -9.22 -15.03 -2.72
N THR A 82 -8.14 -15.61 -3.22
CA THR A 82 -6.79 -15.10 -3.02
C THR A 82 -6.11 -14.95 -4.36
N ASP A 83 -5.78 -13.71 -4.69
CA ASP A 83 -5.02 -13.33 -5.87
C ASP A 83 -3.57 -13.06 -5.48
N TYR A 84 -2.67 -13.93 -5.96
CA TYR A 84 -1.24 -13.83 -5.72
C TYR A 84 -0.59 -12.93 -6.77
N VAL A 85 0.07 -11.87 -6.31
CA VAL A 85 0.76 -10.91 -7.18
C VAL A 85 1.99 -11.57 -7.78
N SER A 86 2.00 -11.67 -9.11
CA SER A 86 3.17 -12.06 -9.89
C SER A 86 3.94 -10.80 -10.30
N TYR A 87 5.25 -10.83 -10.11
CA TYR A 87 6.18 -9.76 -10.44
C TYR A 87 7.61 -10.32 -10.50
N THR A 88 8.61 -9.51 -10.85
CA THR A 88 9.99 -10.01 -11.01
C THR A 88 10.61 -10.58 -9.72
N ALA A 89 10.21 -10.08 -8.54
CA ALA A 89 10.63 -10.57 -7.23
C ALA A 89 12.14 -10.75 -7.05
N THR A 90 12.93 -9.73 -7.40
CA THR A 90 14.40 -9.77 -7.37
C THR A 90 14.99 -8.66 -6.50
N ALA A 91 16.17 -8.93 -5.93
CA ALA A 91 16.91 -8.03 -5.03
C ALA A 91 18.44 -8.11 -5.22
N LEU A 92 18.95 -8.68 -6.33
CA LEU A 92 20.39 -8.93 -6.50
C LEU A 92 21.21 -7.65 -6.79
N PRO A 93 22.48 -7.58 -6.32
CA PRO A 93 23.24 -6.32 -6.14
C PRO A 93 24.02 -5.82 -7.36
N TRP A 94 23.97 -6.48 -8.53
CA TRP A 94 24.81 -6.09 -9.67
C TRP A 94 24.19 -5.01 -10.57
N GLU A 95 22.94 -4.63 -10.33
CA GLU A 95 22.29 -3.47 -10.95
C GLU A 95 21.45 -2.75 -9.89
N GLY A 96 21.95 -1.62 -9.39
CA GLY A 96 21.39 -0.93 -8.21
C GLY A 96 19.90 -0.59 -8.30
N GLU A 97 19.32 -0.43 -9.50
CA GLU A 97 17.90 -0.10 -9.72
C GLU A 97 16.92 -1.25 -9.46
N VAL A 98 17.39 -2.49 -9.39
CA VAL A 98 16.57 -3.71 -9.52
C VAL A 98 15.56 -3.92 -8.39
N TYR A 99 15.92 -3.62 -7.13
CA TYR A 99 15.00 -3.79 -6.00
C TYR A 99 13.80 -2.82 -6.11
N GLY A 100 14.06 -1.52 -6.25
CA GLY A 100 13.01 -0.52 -6.39
C GLY A 100 12.13 -0.76 -7.61
N GLN A 101 12.70 -1.17 -8.74
CA GLN A 101 11.93 -1.51 -9.95
C GLN A 101 11.01 -2.71 -9.70
N SER A 102 11.56 -3.77 -9.10
CA SER A 102 10.81 -4.97 -8.74
C SER A 102 9.69 -4.66 -7.73
N LYS A 103 9.97 -3.86 -6.71
CA LYS A 103 8.97 -3.41 -5.73
C LYS A 103 7.87 -2.59 -6.40
N ARG A 104 8.24 -1.60 -7.23
CA ARG A 104 7.26 -0.75 -7.92
C ARG A 104 6.36 -1.56 -8.84
N GLU A 105 6.91 -2.57 -9.51
CA GLU A 105 6.12 -3.53 -10.26
C GLU A 105 5.12 -4.29 -9.35
N ALA A 106 5.58 -4.82 -8.21
CA ALA A 106 4.69 -5.51 -7.25
C ALA A 106 3.54 -4.60 -6.79
N LEU A 107 3.85 -3.36 -6.42
CA LEU A 107 2.86 -2.36 -6.00
C LEU A 107 1.86 -2.07 -7.13
N ASN A 108 2.35 -1.84 -8.35
CA ASN A 108 1.49 -1.56 -9.50
C ASN A 108 0.57 -2.74 -9.83
N ASN A 109 1.09 -3.96 -9.80
CA ASN A 109 0.31 -5.17 -10.08
C ASN A 109 -0.72 -5.43 -8.97
N ALA A 110 -0.35 -5.25 -7.70
CA ALA A 110 -1.27 -5.33 -6.57
C ALA A 110 -2.40 -4.29 -6.68
N ARG A 111 -2.05 -3.04 -7.00
CA ARG A 111 -3.02 -1.95 -7.21
C ARG A 111 -3.95 -2.25 -8.38
N ALA A 112 -3.42 -2.81 -9.47
CA ALA A 112 -4.21 -3.18 -10.64
C ALA A 112 -5.23 -4.28 -10.31
N LEU A 113 -4.82 -5.36 -9.62
CA LEU A 113 -5.73 -6.42 -9.19
C LEU A 113 -6.82 -5.88 -8.26
N LEU A 114 -6.43 -5.07 -7.27
CA LEU A 114 -7.37 -4.43 -6.35
C LEU A 114 -8.41 -3.58 -7.10
N ALA A 115 -7.97 -2.72 -8.02
CA ALA A 115 -8.85 -1.87 -8.81
C ALA A 115 -9.78 -2.67 -9.73
N ASP A 116 -9.24 -3.69 -10.39
CA ASP A 116 -9.94 -4.52 -11.35
C ASP A 116 -11.08 -5.33 -10.71
N VAL A 117 -10.83 -5.88 -9.52
CA VAL A 117 -11.85 -6.57 -8.73
C VAL A 117 -12.85 -5.58 -8.14
N ALA A 118 -12.39 -4.44 -7.62
CA ALA A 118 -13.25 -3.43 -7.05
C ALA A 118 -14.25 -2.85 -8.05
N ALA A 119 -13.86 -2.75 -9.33
CA ALA A 119 -14.69 -2.26 -10.42
C ALA A 119 -15.73 -3.28 -10.92
N ARG A 120 -15.49 -4.59 -10.72
CA ARG A 120 -16.43 -5.65 -11.11
C ARG A 120 -17.35 -6.09 -9.98
N CYS A 121 -16.89 -5.99 -8.74
CA CYS A 121 -17.54 -6.55 -7.57
C CYS A 121 -17.69 -5.48 -6.48
N ASP A 122 -18.78 -4.71 -6.53
CA ASP A 122 -18.99 -3.53 -5.68
C ASP A 122 -19.03 -3.86 -4.17
N THR A 123 -19.45 -5.06 -3.81
CA THR A 123 -19.59 -5.51 -2.41
C THR A 123 -18.39 -6.29 -1.89
N THR A 124 -17.43 -6.68 -2.74
CA THR A 124 -16.24 -7.42 -2.32
C THR A 124 -15.41 -6.57 -1.36
N ARG A 125 -15.03 -7.16 -0.23
CA ARG A 125 -14.08 -6.60 0.73
C ARG A 125 -12.68 -7.13 0.44
N PHE A 126 -11.66 -6.45 0.94
CA PHE A 126 -10.27 -6.76 0.60
C PHE A 126 -9.42 -7.01 1.82
N ALA A 127 -8.50 -7.97 1.72
CA ALA A 127 -7.36 -8.06 2.62
C ALA A 127 -6.06 -7.89 1.81
N LEU A 128 -5.06 -7.23 2.40
CA LEU A 128 -3.75 -7.04 1.80
C LEU A 128 -2.72 -7.81 2.61
N LEU A 129 -2.03 -8.76 1.99
CA LEU A 129 -0.99 -9.55 2.65
C LEU A 129 0.33 -9.37 1.93
N GLY A 130 1.42 -9.33 2.69
CA GLY A 130 2.74 -9.29 2.10
C GLY A 130 3.80 -9.92 3.00
N TYR A 131 4.85 -10.44 2.36
CA TYR A 131 6.05 -10.92 3.03
C TYR A 131 7.31 -10.29 2.42
N SER A 132 8.23 -9.79 3.25
CA SER A 132 9.52 -9.22 2.82
C SER A 132 9.33 -8.07 1.80
N GLN A 133 9.91 -8.13 0.60
CA GLN A 133 9.65 -7.18 -0.49
C GLN A 133 8.16 -7.05 -0.84
N GLY A 134 7.39 -8.13 -0.70
CA GLY A 134 5.94 -8.09 -0.87
C GLY A 134 5.23 -7.37 0.29
N ALA A 135 5.73 -7.47 1.52
CA ALA A 135 5.23 -6.69 2.66
C ALA A 135 5.48 -5.19 2.47
N ASP A 136 6.62 -4.86 1.85
CA ASP A 136 6.91 -3.48 1.48
C ASP A 136 5.86 -2.91 0.51
N ALA A 137 5.63 -3.61 -0.61
CA ALA A 137 4.65 -3.22 -1.62
C ALA A 137 3.20 -3.25 -1.12
N ALA A 138 2.79 -4.31 -0.41
CA ALA A 138 1.45 -4.43 0.17
C ALA A 138 1.19 -3.35 1.23
N GLY A 139 2.19 -3.04 2.06
CA GLY A 139 2.08 -1.97 3.04
C GLY A 139 2.06 -0.58 2.40
N ASP A 140 2.78 -0.35 1.31
CA ASP A 140 2.70 0.91 0.55
C ASP A 140 1.30 1.07 -0.08
N LEU A 141 0.73 0.01 -0.64
CA LEU A 141 -0.66 0.00 -1.12
C LEU A 141 -1.66 0.26 0.03
N ALA A 142 -1.45 -0.35 1.20
CA ALA A 142 -2.28 -0.11 2.37
C ALA A 142 -2.19 1.35 2.84
N ALA A 143 -0.99 1.94 2.85
CA ALA A 143 -0.80 3.35 3.18
C ALA A 143 -1.51 4.26 2.17
N GLU A 144 -1.43 3.98 0.86
CA GLU A 144 -2.17 4.72 -0.17
C GLU A 144 -3.68 4.69 0.08
N VAL A 145 -4.25 3.50 0.28
CA VAL A 145 -5.68 3.35 0.58
C VAL A 145 -6.02 4.09 1.86
N GLY A 146 -5.32 3.81 2.95
CA GLY A 146 -5.61 4.34 4.28
C GLY A 146 -5.39 5.85 4.44
N THR A 147 -4.65 6.49 3.54
CA THR A 147 -4.49 7.95 3.50
C THR A 147 -5.39 8.63 2.47
N GLY A 148 -6.26 7.87 1.79
CA GLY A 148 -7.25 8.41 0.84
C GLY A 148 -6.73 8.62 -0.58
N HIS A 149 -5.56 8.06 -0.92
CA HIS A 149 -4.95 8.11 -2.24
C HIS A 149 -5.11 6.81 -3.05
N GLY A 150 -5.70 5.77 -2.44
CA GLY A 150 -5.86 4.46 -3.07
C GLY A 150 -7.04 4.33 -4.02
N VAL A 151 -7.09 3.19 -4.72
CA VAL A 151 -8.11 2.86 -5.74
C VAL A 151 -9.44 2.36 -5.16
N VAL A 152 -9.52 2.18 -3.84
CA VAL A 152 -10.73 1.78 -3.10
C VAL A 152 -10.86 2.60 -1.82
N SER A 153 -12.08 2.69 -1.29
CA SER A 153 -12.31 3.27 0.05
C SER A 153 -11.60 2.43 1.13
N PRO A 154 -11.00 3.06 2.17
CA PRO A 154 -10.47 2.35 3.35
C PRO A 154 -11.47 1.40 4.02
N ASP A 155 -12.77 1.68 3.90
CA ASP A 155 -13.82 0.83 4.49
C ASP A 155 -13.94 -0.53 3.79
N ARG A 156 -13.53 -0.61 2.52
CA ARG A 156 -13.52 -1.88 1.76
C ARG A 156 -12.33 -2.78 2.13
N VAL A 157 -11.29 -2.26 2.78
CA VAL A 157 -10.18 -3.09 3.28
C VAL A 157 -10.48 -3.52 4.70
N ILE A 158 -10.48 -4.82 4.99
CA ILE A 158 -10.82 -5.38 6.30
C ILE A 158 -9.58 -5.82 7.10
N ALA A 159 -8.47 -6.10 6.42
CA ALA A 159 -7.25 -6.58 7.05
C ALA A 159 -6.01 -6.23 6.23
N VAL A 160 -4.91 -5.95 6.93
CA VAL A 160 -3.56 -5.81 6.35
C VAL A 160 -2.59 -6.62 7.22
N GLY A 161 -1.91 -7.60 6.62
CA GLY A 161 -0.96 -8.47 7.32
C GLY A 161 0.42 -8.40 6.68
N LEU A 162 1.42 -7.92 7.42
CA LEU A 162 2.76 -7.65 6.89
C LEU A 162 3.82 -8.45 7.66
N LEU A 163 4.39 -9.47 7.01
CA LEU A 163 5.48 -10.28 7.54
C LEU A 163 6.82 -9.72 7.06
N ALA A 164 7.77 -9.48 7.96
CA ALA A 164 9.11 -8.99 7.61
C ALA A 164 9.13 -7.66 6.85
N ASP A 165 8.23 -6.73 7.18
CA ASP A 165 8.08 -5.46 6.47
C ASP A 165 9.34 -4.57 6.55
N PRO A 166 10.03 -4.30 5.42
CA PRO A 166 11.18 -3.41 5.39
C PRO A 166 10.86 -1.97 5.79
N ARG A 167 9.58 -1.59 5.84
CA ARG A 167 9.14 -0.25 6.27
C ARG A 167 8.38 -0.26 7.58
N ARG A 168 8.54 -1.31 8.40
CA ARG A 168 7.94 -1.40 9.73
C ARG A 168 8.33 -0.19 10.58
N SER A 169 7.32 0.43 11.18
CA SER A 169 7.48 1.46 12.21
C SER A 169 7.52 0.82 13.61
N PRO A 170 8.31 1.37 14.56
CA PRO A 170 8.16 1.03 15.98
C PRO A 170 6.76 1.31 16.55
N ALA A 171 5.97 2.14 15.87
CA ALA A 171 4.59 2.47 16.27
C ALA A 171 3.53 1.55 15.64
N ASP A 172 3.92 0.63 14.75
CA ASP A 172 2.98 -0.32 14.16
C ASP A 172 2.48 -1.31 15.22
N ASP A 173 1.27 -1.85 15.01
CA ASP A 173 0.73 -2.92 15.83
C ASP A 173 1.49 -4.23 15.53
N LEU A 174 2.55 -4.45 16.30
CA LEU A 174 3.43 -5.61 16.21
C LEU A 174 2.80 -6.78 16.97
N ILE A 175 2.60 -7.88 16.24
CA ILE A 175 2.17 -9.16 16.82
C ILE A 175 3.39 -10.03 17.08
N GLY A 176 3.65 -10.32 18.35
CA GLY A 176 4.77 -11.11 18.80
C GLY A 176 5.57 -10.46 19.92
N PRO A 177 6.72 -11.07 20.30
CA PRO A 177 7.68 -10.45 21.19
C PRO A 177 8.11 -9.05 20.70
N PRO A 178 8.38 -8.11 21.61
CA PRO A 178 8.83 -6.78 21.23
C PRO A 178 10.18 -6.85 20.49
N VAL A 179 10.23 -6.32 19.27
CA VAL A 179 11.48 -6.13 18.53
C VAL A 179 11.91 -4.66 18.53
N ARG A 180 13.22 -4.43 18.68
CA ARG A 180 13.79 -3.07 18.69
C ARG A 180 13.98 -2.54 17.27
N GLY A 181 14.26 -1.24 17.17
CA GLY A 181 14.59 -0.62 15.90
C GLY A 181 13.39 -0.48 14.96
N ALA A 182 13.67 -0.25 13.69
CA ALA A 182 12.70 -0.03 12.62
C ALA A 182 13.07 -0.83 11.37
N GLY A 183 12.17 -0.91 10.39
CA GLY A 183 12.50 -1.51 9.10
C GLY A 183 13.61 -0.76 8.36
N ALA A 184 14.42 -1.48 7.59
CA ALA A 184 15.58 -0.96 6.87
C ALA A 184 15.24 0.16 5.87
N GLY A 185 14.06 0.10 5.25
CA GLY A 185 13.53 1.10 4.32
C GLY A 185 12.93 2.34 4.99
N GLY A 186 12.88 2.38 6.32
CA GLY A 186 12.27 3.45 7.10
C GLY A 186 10.74 3.42 7.13
N ALA A 187 10.17 3.96 8.21
CA ALA A 187 8.73 3.95 8.45
C ALA A 187 7.94 4.64 7.32
N ARG A 188 6.72 4.15 7.05
CA ARG A 188 5.76 4.83 6.16
C ARG A 188 5.30 6.13 6.80
N ILE A 189 5.44 7.23 6.06
CA ILE A 189 5.04 8.54 6.53
C ILE A 189 3.53 8.67 6.38
N GLY A 190 2.88 9.20 7.42
CA GLY A 190 1.42 9.14 7.58
C GLY A 190 0.91 7.77 8.04
N GLY A 191 1.80 6.78 8.17
CA GLY A 191 1.45 5.41 8.55
C GLY A 191 0.42 4.81 7.60
N PHE A 192 -0.57 4.13 8.18
CA PHE A 192 -1.66 3.50 7.43
C PHE A 192 -2.97 4.27 7.49
N GLY A 193 -2.98 5.50 8.03
CA GLY A 193 -4.17 6.35 8.15
C GLY A 193 -5.39 5.62 8.72
N TRP A 194 -6.52 5.62 8.00
CA TRP A 194 -7.76 4.92 8.37
C TRP A 194 -7.63 3.39 8.45
N LEU A 195 -6.56 2.80 7.88
CA LEU A 195 -6.30 1.37 7.97
C LEU A 195 -5.45 0.98 9.18
N THR A 196 -4.87 1.92 9.93
CA THR A 196 -4.08 1.64 11.15
C THR A 196 -4.70 0.57 12.07
N PRO A 197 -6.00 0.63 12.45
CA PRO A 197 -6.59 -0.39 13.34
C PRO A 197 -6.75 -1.78 12.70
N LYS A 198 -6.56 -1.88 11.38
CA LYS A 198 -6.68 -3.10 10.57
C LYS A 198 -5.32 -3.66 10.15
N VAL A 199 -4.21 -3.06 10.57
CA VAL A 199 -2.86 -3.50 10.20
C VAL A 199 -2.24 -4.33 11.31
N ARG A 200 -1.65 -5.47 10.95
CA ARG A 200 -0.87 -6.33 11.83
C ARG A 200 0.49 -6.56 11.20
N THR A 201 1.55 -6.24 11.95
CA THR A 201 2.93 -6.43 11.50
C THR A 201 3.59 -7.55 12.30
N PHE A 202 4.50 -8.27 11.67
CA PHE A 202 5.26 -9.37 12.27
C PHE A 202 6.72 -9.19 11.92
N CYS A 203 7.59 -9.30 12.91
CA CYS A 203 9.02 -9.21 12.73
C CYS A 203 9.72 -10.16 13.69
N ALA A 204 10.49 -11.10 13.14
CA ALA A 204 11.31 -11.99 13.95
C ALA A 204 12.50 -11.22 14.53
N GLU A 205 12.84 -11.48 15.79
CA GLU A 205 14.05 -10.91 16.37
C GLU A 205 15.29 -11.32 15.54
N GLY A 206 16.12 -10.34 15.20
CA GLY A 206 17.29 -10.54 14.34
C GLY A 206 17.00 -10.47 12.84
N ASP A 207 15.74 -10.30 12.40
CA ASP A 207 15.43 -10.02 11.00
C ASP A 207 15.76 -8.56 10.66
N LEU A 208 16.93 -8.35 10.05
CA LEU A 208 17.44 -7.02 9.71
C LEU A 208 16.66 -6.31 8.61
N TYR A 209 15.70 -6.97 7.93
CA TYR A 209 14.83 -6.23 7.03
C TYR A 209 13.82 -5.39 7.81
N CYS A 210 13.22 -5.93 8.88
CA CYS A 210 12.16 -5.27 9.65
C CYS A 210 12.59 -4.75 11.03
N SER A 211 13.82 -5.06 11.48
CA SER A 211 14.34 -4.73 12.81
C SER A 211 15.81 -4.29 12.75
N VAL A 212 16.09 -3.20 12.03
CA VAL A 212 17.40 -2.52 12.05
C VAL A 212 17.53 -1.67 13.32
N PRO A 213 18.57 -1.88 14.15
CA PRO A 213 18.83 -1.06 15.33
C PRO A 213 18.98 0.43 15.00
N ASN A 214 18.60 1.31 15.94
CA ASN A 214 18.64 2.76 15.71
C ASN A 214 20.06 3.32 15.58
N ASP A 215 21.04 2.64 16.19
CA ASP A 215 22.47 2.92 16.10
C ASP A 215 23.12 2.36 14.83
N ASP A 216 22.41 1.53 14.06
CA ASP A 216 22.86 0.97 12.78
C ASP A 216 22.46 1.87 11.61
N LEU A 217 23.08 3.04 11.59
CA LEU A 217 22.78 4.10 10.63
C LEU A 217 23.12 3.68 9.19
N ALA A 218 24.19 2.89 9.01
CA ALA A 218 24.60 2.36 7.71
C ALA A 218 23.53 1.44 7.10
N GLY A 219 22.95 0.53 7.91
CA GLY A 219 21.86 -0.32 7.45
C GLY A 219 20.60 0.43 7.06
N ARG A 220 20.26 1.48 7.82
CA ARG A 220 19.11 2.35 7.51
C ARG A 220 19.33 3.19 6.24
N PHE A 221 20.53 3.72 6.04
CA PHE A 221 20.87 4.41 4.78
C PHE A 221 20.88 3.44 3.59
N ALA A 222 21.41 2.23 3.76
CA ALA A 222 21.43 1.23 2.69
C ALA A 222 20.01 0.80 2.30
N GLY A 223 19.15 0.53 3.28
CA GLY A 223 17.75 0.20 3.03
C GLY A 223 16.99 1.37 2.40
N PHE A 224 17.19 2.61 2.87
CA PHE A 224 16.61 3.79 2.23
C PHE A 224 17.12 4.01 0.79
N ALA A 225 18.42 3.82 0.53
CA ALA A 225 18.99 3.91 -0.80
C ALA A 225 18.40 2.85 -1.76
N ALA A 226 18.14 1.64 -1.26
CA ALA A 226 17.43 0.61 -2.01
C ALA A 226 15.99 1.04 -2.37
N GLN A 227 15.31 1.80 -1.51
CA GLN A 227 14.00 2.37 -1.84
C GLN A 227 14.07 3.46 -2.90
N LEU A 228 15.13 4.26 -2.89
CA LEU A 228 15.35 5.32 -3.88
C LEU A 228 15.84 4.80 -5.24
N SER A 229 16.13 3.51 -5.36
CA SER A 229 16.66 2.95 -6.62
C SER A 229 15.63 2.99 -7.76
N ALA A 230 14.34 3.10 -7.45
CA ALA A 230 13.29 3.38 -8.42
C ALA A 230 12.12 4.12 -7.71
N PRO A 231 12.24 5.45 -7.50
CA PRO A 231 11.32 6.18 -6.66
C PRO A 231 9.90 6.20 -7.25
N ASP A 232 8.89 6.11 -6.40
CA ASP A 232 7.49 6.37 -6.77
C ASP A 232 7.23 7.88 -6.69
N PRO A 233 6.80 8.54 -7.79
CA PRO A 233 6.43 9.94 -7.77
C PRO A 233 5.41 10.33 -6.70
N LEU A 234 4.48 9.42 -6.35
CA LEU A 234 3.48 9.65 -5.31
C LEU A 234 4.09 9.67 -3.89
N GLN A 235 5.29 9.13 -3.72
CA GLN A 235 5.97 8.98 -2.43
C GLN A 235 7.12 9.98 -2.23
N ILE A 236 7.35 10.92 -3.17
CA ILE A 236 8.50 11.86 -3.11
C ILE A 236 8.54 12.67 -1.80
N GLY A 237 7.39 13.19 -1.35
CA GLY A 237 7.31 13.93 -0.09
C GLY A 237 7.69 13.05 1.11
N ASN A 238 7.36 11.77 1.05
CA ASN A 238 7.66 10.80 2.10
C ASN A 238 9.16 10.44 2.12
N TYR A 239 9.81 10.39 0.96
CA TYR A 239 11.25 10.12 0.88
C TYR A 239 12.09 11.24 1.50
N ALA A 240 11.77 12.50 1.21
CA ALA A 240 12.50 13.65 1.76
C ALA A 240 12.44 13.68 3.31
N GLN A 241 11.28 13.37 3.86
CA GLN A 241 11.08 13.31 5.30
C GLN A 241 11.69 12.05 5.94
N THR A 242 11.71 10.91 5.23
CA THR A 242 12.42 9.69 5.69
C THR A 242 13.92 9.93 5.74
N LEU A 243 14.50 10.60 4.74
CA LEU A 243 15.89 11.03 4.78
C LEU A 243 16.15 11.96 5.97
N GLN A 244 15.25 12.91 6.22
CA GLN A 244 15.36 13.80 7.37
C GLN A 244 15.30 13.05 8.71
N SER A 245 14.47 12.02 8.86
CA SER A 245 14.42 11.23 10.09
C SER A 245 15.70 10.43 10.32
N ILE A 246 16.25 9.82 9.27
CA ILE A 246 17.56 9.14 9.31
C ILE A 246 18.67 10.13 9.69
N LEU A 247 18.66 11.34 9.12
CA LEU A 247 19.64 12.40 9.44
C LEU A 247 19.48 12.92 10.88
N ASN A 248 18.25 13.04 11.39
CA ASN A 248 18.01 13.45 12.77
C ASN A 248 18.54 12.40 13.76
N ASP A 249 18.38 11.11 13.46
CA ASP A 249 18.92 10.03 14.28
C ASP A 249 20.47 10.01 14.24
N ALA A 250 21.06 10.46 13.13
CA ALA A 250 22.52 10.64 13.01
C ALA A 250 23.09 11.79 13.86
N LEU A 251 22.25 12.74 14.27
CA LEU A 251 22.63 13.89 15.12
C LEU A 251 22.60 13.54 16.62
N VAL A 252 22.11 12.37 17.01
CA VAL A 252 22.20 11.81 18.36
C VAL A 252 23.66 11.43 18.66
N PRO A 253 24.19 11.62 19.89
CA PRO A 253 25.58 11.31 20.21
C PRO A 253 25.97 9.88 19.80
N GLY A 254 26.84 9.74 18.79
CA GLY A 254 27.27 8.46 18.22
C GLY A 254 27.05 8.31 16.70
N GLY A 255 26.05 8.99 16.11
CA GLY A 255 25.69 8.82 14.69
C GLY A 255 26.69 9.42 13.68
N GLN A 256 27.35 10.51 14.04
CA GLN A 256 28.38 11.17 13.21
C GLN A 256 29.61 10.29 12.94
N ALA A 257 29.94 9.38 13.87
CA ALA A 257 31.09 8.48 13.76
C ALA A 257 30.89 7.38 12.70
N ILE A 258 29.64 7.04 12.37
CA ILE A 258 29.27 6.02 11.38
C ILE A 258 29.25 6.62 9.97
N LEU A 259 28.77 7.85 9.82
CA LEU A 259 28.67 8.56 8.54
C LEU A 259 30.01 8.94 7.90
N SER A 260 31.08 8.98 8.69
CA SER A 260 32.41 9.42 8.27
C SER A 260 33.45 8.29 8.30
N ALA A 261 33.01 7.04 8.51
CA ALA A 261 33.87 5.87 8.59
C ALA A 261 34.41 5.47 7.21
N PRO A 262 35.74 5.49 6.98
CA PRO A 262 36.32 4.98 5.74
C PRO A 262 36.10 3.45 5.62
N ALA A 263 36.21 2.90 4.40
CA ALA A 263 35.85 1.51 4.09
C ALA A 263 36.64 0.44 4.90
N ASP A 264 37.77 0.84 5.48
CA ASP A 264 38.68 0.08 6.35
C ASP A 264 38.40 0.24 7.87
N ASN A 265 37.30 0.88 8.25
CA ASN A 265 36.92 1.13 9.66
C ASN A 265 36.30 -0.13 10.34
N PRO A 266 36.59 -0.41 11.62
CA PRO A 266 35.93 -1.48 12.40
C PRO A 266 34.39 -1.46 12.38
N ALA A 267 33.74 -0.32 12.13
CA ALA A 267 32.30 -0.23 11.91
C ALA A 267 31.83 -0.96 10.63
N SER A 268 32.65 -0.98 9.57
CA SER A 268 32.33 -1.71 8.33
C SER A 268 32.49 -3.21 8.50
N GLU A 269 33.45 -3.67 9.32
CA GLU A 269 33.62 -5.08 9.69
C GLU A 269 32.50 -5.56 10.62
N GLN A 270 32.05 -4.73 11.57
CA GLN A 270 30.87 -5.02 12.39
C GLN A 270 29.60 -5.16 11.54
N TRP A 271 29.36 -4.25 10.60
CA TRP A 271 28.23 -4.33 9.67
C TRP A 271 28.28 -5.59 8.79
N LYS A 272 29.45 -5.93 8.22
CA LYS A 272 29.63 -7.18 7.45
C LYS A 272 29.33 -8.40 8.31
N LYS A 273 29.83 -8.44 9.54
CA LYS A 273 29.57 -9.53 10.47
C LYS A 273 28.08 -9.62 10.82
N GLN A 274 27.42 -8.50 11.07
CA GLN A 274 25.99 -8.44 11.36
C GLN A 274 25.14 -8.97 10.19
N ILE A 275 25.48 -8.60 8.95
CA ILE A 275 24.82 -9.15 7.76
C ILE A 275 25.09 -10.65 7.60
N GLN A 276 26.32 -11.11 7.85
CA GLN A 276 26.64 -12.55 7.82
C GLN A 276 25.87 -13.33 8.89
N ASP A 277 25.84 -12.83 10.13
CA ASP A 277 25.10 -13.42 11.23
C ASP A 277 23.60 -13.47 10.92
N PHE A 278 23.04 -12.40 10.34
CA PHE A 278 21.66 -12.36 9.88
C PHE A 278 21.37 -13.42 8.81
N LEU A 279 22.17 -13.46 7.73
CA LEU A 279 22.00 -14.45 6.67
C LEU A 279 22.13 -15.89 7.19
N ALA A 280 23.04 -16.13 8.14
CA ALA A 280 23.24 -17.43 8.77
C ALA A 280 22.12 -17.80 9.76
N SER A 281 21.47 -16.80 10.38
CA SER A 281 20.42 -17.04 11.39
C SER A 281 19.15 -17.67 10.81
N GLY A 282 18.87 -17.44 9.52
CA GLY A 282 17.60 -17.82 8.91
C GLY A 282 16.38 -17.10 9.51
N ALA A 283 16.58 -16.05 10.32
CA ALA A 283 15.50 -15.32 10.99
C ALA A 283 14.44 -14.84 9.99
N HIS A 284 14.87 -14.40 8.82
CA HIS A 284 13.98 -13.92 7.76
C HIS A 284 13.02 -15.01 7.24
N GLN A 285 13.43 -16.27 7.20
CA GLN A 285 12.58 -17.38 6.74
C GLN A 285 11.85 -18.08 7.90
N SER A 286 12.06 -17.63 9.14
CA SER A 286 11.62 -18.36 10.35
C SER A 286 10.14 -18.18 10.70
N TYR A 287 9.40 -17.27 10.06
CA TYR A 287 8.01 -16.94 10.38
C TYR A 287 7.02 -18.12 10.50
N PRO A 288 7.17 -19.23 9.74
CA PRO A 288 6.34 -20.42 9.95
C PRO A 288 6.50 -21.08 11.32
N ASN A 289 7.64 -20.84 11.98
CA ASN A 289 8.01 -21.41 13.28
C ASN A 289 8.19 -20.34 14.38
N TYR A 290 8.15 -19.06 14.03
CA TYR A 290 8.35 -17.95 14.96
C TYR A 290 7.10 -17.77 15.83
N VAL A 291 7.21 -18.08 17.12
CA VAL A 291 6.09 -18.03 18.08
C VAL A 291 5.80 -16.58 18.48
N VAL A 292 4.52 -16.19 18.39
CA VAL A 292 4.08 -14.81 18.62
C VAL A 292 3.17 -14.63 19.84
N ASP A 293 2.73 -15.71 20.48
CA ASP A 293 1.90 -15.65 21.67
C ASP A 293 2.22 -16.77 22.67
N SER A 294 1.62 -16.67 23.86
CA SER A 294 1.82 -17.66 24.93
C SER A 294 1.21 -19.02 24.64
N SER A 295 0.32 -19.14 23.65
CA SER A 295 -0.25 -20.43 23.21
C SER A 295 0.66 -21.19 22.24
N GLY A 296 1.78 -20.60 21.84
CA GLY A 296 2.70 -21.23 20.88
C GLY A 296 2.28 -21.03 19.42
N THR A 297 1.35 -20.11 19.13
CA THR A 297 0.94 -19.82 17.77
C THR A 297 2.10 -19.18 17.02
N THR A 298 2.38 -19.66 15.81
CA THR A 298 3.43 -19.09 14.95
C THR A 298 2.92 -17.85 14.21
N ALA A 299 3.81 -17.00 13.69
CA ALA A 299 3.41 -15.76 13.01
C ALA A 299 2.46 -16.02 11.83
N THR A 300 2.76 -17.00 10.99
CA THR A 300 1.86 -17.38 9.87
C THR A 300 0.56 -17.98 10.37
N GLY A 301 0.60 -18.80 11.43
CA GLY A 301 -0.60 -19.40 12.03
C GLY A 301 -1.52 -18.37 12.70
N TRP A 302 -0.95 -17.38 13.38
CA TRP A 302 -1.71 -16.31 14.01
C TRP A 302 -2.40 -15.46 12.94
N LEU A 303 -1.65 -15.09 11.89
CA LEU A 303 -2.19 -14.30 10.78
C LEU A 303 -3.30 -15.07 10.04
N HIS A 304 -3.13 -16.37 9.82
CA HIS A 304 -4.18 -17.24 9.29
C HIS A 304 -5.44 -17.20 10.16
N ASN A 305 -5.30 -17.49 11.47
CA ASN A 305 -6.44 -17.55 12.39
C ASN A 305 -7.17 -16.21 12.50
N TRP A 306 -6.44 -15.10 12.52
CA TRP A 306 -7.02 -13.77 12.55
C TRP A 306 -7.81 -13.47 11.28
N LEU A 307 -7.27 -13.80 10.10
CA LEU A 307 -7.98 -13.63 8.83
C LEU A 307 -9.21 -14.55 8.75
N ASP A 308 -9.07 -15.83 9.09
CA ASP A 308 -10.18 -16.80 9.10
C ASP A 308 -11.33 -16.32 10.00
N GLY A 309 -11.02 -15.73 11.16
CA GLY A 309 -12.01 -15.13 12.04
C GLY A 309 -12.72 -13.88 11.49
N LEU A 310 -12.12 -13.15 10.55
CA LEU A 310 -12.71 -11.95 9.93
C LEU A 310 -13.60 -12.26 8.72
N VAL A 311 -13.42 -13.43 8.10
CA VAL A 311 -14.06 -13.81 6.84
C VAL A 311 -15.14 -14.88 6.98
N ARG A 312 -15.33 -15.41 8.20
CA ARG A 312 -16.48 -16.25 8.59
C ARG A 312 -17.66 -15.42 9.06
#